data_AF-A0A954GF55-F1
#
_entry.id   AF-A0A954GF55-F1
#
_cell.length_a   1.000
_cell.length_b   1.000
_cell.length_c   1.000
_cell.angle_alpha   90.00
_cell.angle_beta   90.00
_cell.angle_gamma   90.00
#
_symmetry.space_group_name_H-M   'P 1'
#
loop_
_entity.id
_entity.type
_entity.pdbx_description
1 polymer ?
#
loop_
_entity_poly.entity_id
_entity_poly.type
_entity_poly.pdbx_seq_one_letter_code
_entity_poly.pdbx_strand_id
1 'polypeptide(L)'
;MHLEQKVPQRQLRLNIVIALLILFVDVLPTTAAGESSKARHPADDDSLRSWLSNMVWYHRFSEEEITAATGLTSDELKAAKTRFGIRDDNAPDPPDDHVLVLPYPGGRHPRIGFLDGAIDPQRETKISVFTPWNDPHAVEADYVVADIPEAIWSNLGLTYLAHTHVPTVWTKQGITLEPTEWQDIGGGCLKMQRRLPNGIEFETLVIPETDHVRMRMSLTNGTDELLSNLRVQNCVMLKGAHGFTEQTNDNNLERAPYAARHDGSGSRWIITAWVPNHRTWANARCPCLHSDPQFEDCPPGETRRLEGWLSFYEGTDIDAEFDRIAASEWWKSD
;
A
#
# COMPACT_ATOMS: atom_id res chain seq x y z
N MET A 1 -38.08 9.02 -84.81
CA MET A 1 -37.39 8.22 -83.79
C MET A 1 -38.39 7.93 -82.67
N HIS A 2 -39.35 7.01 -82.85
CA HIS A 2 -39.18 5.53 -82.79
C HIS A 2 -38.54 5.12 -81.46
N LEU A 3 -39.30 4.60 -80.47
CA LEU A 3 -39.92 3.25 -80.38
C LEU A 3 -38.81 2.17 -80.26
N GLU A 4 -38.83 1.15 -79.40
CA GLU A 4 -39.73 0.72 -78.30
C GLU A 4 -38.86 -0.06 -77.24
N GLN A 5 -39.30 -0.83 -76.23
CA GLN A 5 -40.58 -1.49 -75.93
C GLN A 5 -40.86 -1.61 -74.40
N LYS A 6 -41.98 -2.29 -74.10
CA LYS A 6 -42.66 -2.62 -72.84
C LYS A 6 -42.04 -3.78 -72.02
N VAL A 7 -42.52 -3.88 -70.79
CA VAL A 7 -42.38 -4.98 -69.79
C VAL A 7 -42.91 -6.33 -70.30
N PRO A 8 -42.37 -7.47 -69.80
CA PRO A 8 -43.26 -8.48 -69.19
C PRO A 8 -42.79 -9.05 -67.84
N GLN A 9 -43.75 -9.44 -67.00
CA GLN A 9 -43.55 -10.20 -65.75
C GLN A 9 -43.46 -11.73 -66.01
N ARG A 10 -42.94 -12.47 -65.00
CA ARG A 10 -42.97 -13.95 -64.82
C ARG A 10 -42.09 -14.72 -65.84
N GLN A 11 -41.28 -15.71 -65.46
CA GLN A 11 -41.59 -16.83 -64.56
C GLN A 11 -40.38 -17.40 -63.81
N LEU A 12 -40.68 -17.79 -62.57
CA LEU A 12 -40.04 -18.81 -61.73
C LEU A 12 -39.12 -19.84 -62.44
N ARG A 13 -37.84 -19.89 -62.07
CA ARG A 13 -37.09 -21.16 -61.95
C ARG A 13 -36.29 -21.22 -60.66
N LEU A 14 -36.73 -22.15 -59.82
CA LEU A 14 -36.12 -22.64 -58.60
C LEU A 14 -34.65 -23.05 -58.84
N ASN A 15 -33.72 -22.52 -58.04
CA ASN A 15 -32.45 -23.18 -57.76
C ASN A 15 -32.17 -23.05 -56.26
N ILE A 16 -32.22 -24.20 -55.59
CA ILE A 16 -32.05 -24.31 -54.14
C ILE A 16 -30.55 -24.27 -53.84
N VAL A 17 -30.10 -23.26 -53.10
CA VAL A 17 -28.83 -23.29 -52.38
C VAL A 17 -29.12 -23.00 -50.92
N ILE A 18 -29.30 -24.07 -50.13
CA ILE A 18 -29.41 -23.97 -48.67
C ILE A 18 -28.00 -23.70 -48.13
N ALA A 19 -27.65 -22.42 -47.99
CA ALA A 19 -26.51 -22.02 -47.20
C ALA A 19 -26.93 -22.04 -45.71
N LEU A 20 -26.66 -23.16 -45.04
CA LEU A 20 -26.75 -23.27 -43.58
C LEU A 20 -25.67 -22.40 -42.93
N LEU A 21 -25.97 -21.10 -42.78
CA LEU A 21 -25.25 -20.20 -41.90
C LEU A 21 -25.58 -20.56 -40.45
N ILE A 22 -24.94 -21.62 -39.96
CA ILE A 22 -24.85 -21.88 -38.53
C ILE A 22 -23.95 -20.78 -37.96
N LEU A 23 -24.59 -19.75 -37.42
CA LEU A 23 -23.95 -18.84 -36.48
C LEU A 23 -23.61 -19.66 -35.23
N PHE A 24 -22.40 -20.23 -35.21
CA PHE A 24 -21.71 -20.52 -33.97
C PHE A 24 -21.48 -19.18 -33.27
N VAL A 25 -22.47 -18.76 -32.48
CA VAL A 25 -22.20 -17.90 -31.34
C VAL A 25 -21.41 -18.78 -30.39
N ASP A 26 -20.09 -18.75 -30.52
CA ASP A 26 -19.20 -19.18 -29.45
C ASP A 26 -19.48 -18.26 -28.26
N VAL A 27 -20.44 -18.68 -27.43
CA VAL A 27 -20.49 -18.28 -26.03
C VAL A 27 -19.27 -18.91 -25.39
N LEU A 28 -18.12 -18.29 -25.64
CA LEU A 28 -16.97 -18.41 -24.76
C LEU A 28 -17.54 -18.19 -23.36
N PRO A 29 -17.39 -19.14 -22.42
CA PRO A 29 -17.65 -18.81 -21.04
C PRO A 29 -16.75 -17.63 -20.74
N THR A 30 -17.35 -16.49 -20.38
CA THR A 30 -16.64 -15.46 -19.64
C THR A 30 -16.26 -16.12 -18.33
N THR A 31 -15.11 -16.82 -18.34
CA THR A 31 -14.29 -16.92 -17.15
C THR A 31 -14.08 -15.48 -16.75
N ALA A 32 -14.81 -15.04 -15.73
CA ALA A 32 -14.38 -13.91 -14.95
C ALA A 32 -12.91 -14.17 -14.68
N ALA A 33 -12.04 -13.30 -15.21
CA ALA A 33 -10.63 -13.34 -14.83
C ALA A 33 -10.65 -13.30 -13.32
N GLY A 34 -10.27 -14.40 -12.67
CA GLY A 34 -10.43 -14.54 -11.24
C GLY A 34 -9.70 -13.38 -10.62
N GLU A 35 -10.45 -12.43 -10.04
CA GLU A 35 -9.84 -11.31 -9.35
C GLU A 35 -8.93 -11.92 -8.31
N SER A 36 -7.62 -11.66 -8.49
CA SER A 36 -6.54 -12.14 -7.64
C SER A 36 -6.66 -11.41 -6.31
N SER A 37 -7.69 -11.81 -5.56
CA SER A 37 -8.09 -11.09 -4.38
C SER A 37 -6.97 -11.23 -3.35
N LYS A 38 -6.37 -10.09 -3.02
CA LYS A 38 -5.46 -9.98 -1.86
C LYS A 38 -6.24 -9.98 -0.53
N ALA A 39 -7.52 -10.35 -0.55
CA ALA A 39 -8.27 -10.75 0.63
C ALA A 39 -7.46 -11.79 1.42
N ARG A 40 -7.36 -11.56 2.73
CA ARG A 40 -6.73 -12.48 3.66
C ARG A 40 -7.69 -12.74 4.80
N HIS A 41 -8.30 -13.93 4.75
CA HIS A 41 -9.22 -14.40 5.78
C HIS A 41 -8.49 -14.46 7.12
N PRO A 42 -9.02 -13.86 8.19
CA PRO A 42 -8.44 -13.96 9.53
C PRO A 42 -8.34 -15.43 9.98
N ALA A 43 -7.26 -15.76 10.70
CA ALA A 43 -6.95 -17.14 11.04
C ALA A 43 -7.87 -17.73 12.13
N ASP A 44 -8.37 -16.88 13.02
CA ASP A 44 -9.16 -17.22 14.20
C ASP A 44 -10.04 -16.03 14.63
N ASP A 45 -10.81 -16.21 15.71
CA ASP A 45 -11.74 -15.20 16.23
C ASP A 45 -11.04 -13.95 16.80
N ASP A 46 -9.83 -14.07 17.32
CA ASP A 46 -9.07 -12.94 17.90
C ASP A 46 -8.47 -12.09 16.79
N SER A 47 -7.89 -12.73 15.77
CA SER A 47 -7.48 -12.12 14.51
C SER A 47 -8.65 -11.43 13.81
N LEU A 48 -9.81 -12.10 13.73
CA LEU A 48 -11.02 -11.53 13.13
C LEU A 48 -11.52 -10.31 13.91
N ARG A 49 -11.56 -10.38 15.25
CA ARG A 49 -11.93 -9.25 16.10
C ARG A 49 -10.99 -8.07 15.87
N SER A 50 -9.68 -8.30 15.92
CA SER A 50 -8.65 -7.27 15.70
C SER A 50 -8.81 -6.60 14.33
N TRP A 51 -8.95 -7.39 13.26
CA TRP A 51 -9.16 -6.86 11.91
C TRP A 51 -10.46 -6.07 11.76
N LEU A 52 -11.59 -6.55 12.32
CA LEU A 52 -12.85 -5.83 12.27
C LEU A 52 -12.81 -4.54 13.08
N SER A 53 -12.19 -4.52 14.26
CA SER A 53 -11.94 -3.31 15.04
C SER A 53 -11.09 -2.30 14.25
N ASN A 54 -9.98 -2.75 13.67
CA ASN A 54 -9.09 -1.94 12.83
C ASN A 54 -9.83 -1.27 11.66
N MET A 55 -10.66 -2.04 10.94
CA MET A 55 -11.39 -1.58 9.76
C MET A 55 -12.61 -0.70 10.10
N VAL A 56 -13.43 -1.09 11.07
CA VAL A 56 -14.70 -0.39 11.38
C VAL A 56 -14.47 0.87 12.21
N TRP A 57 -13.64 0.80 13.25
CA TRP A 57 -13.43 1.91 14.17
C TRP A 57 -12.51 2.97 13.59
N TYR A 58 -11.31 2.57 13.13
CA TYR A 58 -10.27 3.52 12.79
C TYR A 58 -10.22 3.85 11.30
N HIS A 59 -10.23 2.85 10.42
CA HIS A 59 -10.14 3.10 8.97
C HIS A 59 -11.46 3.51 8.30
N ARG A 60 -12.59 3.41 9.01
CA ARG A 60 -13.95 3.67 8.52
C ARG A 60 -14.21 2.96 7.18
N PHE A 61 -13.96 1.66 7.13
CA PHE A 61 -14.20 0.83 5.94
C PHE A 61 -15.69 0.53 5.73
N SER A 62 -16.14 0.51 4.48
CA SER A 62 -17.46 -0.02 4.13
C SER A 62 -17.52 -1.55 4.25
N GLU A 63 -18.71 -2.14 4.21
CA GLU A 63 -18.85 -3.60 4.26
C GLU A 63 -18.26 -4.28 3.01
N GLU A 64 -18.28 -3.61 1.86
CA GLU A 64 -17.61 -4.04 0.63
C GLU A 64 -16.08 -4.00 0.77
N GLU A 65 -15.52 -2.97 1.40
CA GLU A 65 -14.07 -2.88 1.62
C GLU A 65 -13.57 -3.91 2.64
N ILE A 66 -14.35 -4.20 3.69
CA ILE A 66 -14.06 -5.28 4.64
C ILE A 66 -14.12 -6.63 3.92
N THR A 67 -15.14 -6.84 3.08
CA THR A 67 -15.28 -8.04 2.23
C THR A 67 -14.06 -8.19 1.31
N ALA A 68 -13.61 -7.12 0.66
CA ALA A 68 -12.43 -7.14 -0.21
C ALA A 68 -11.10 -7.37 0.56
N ALA A 69 -11.00 -6.92 1.81
CA ALA A 69 -9.82 -7.12 2.66
C ALA A 69 -9.74 -8.51 3.31
N THR A 70 -10.88 -9.15 3.57
CA THR A 70 -10.97 -10.40 4.36
C THR A 70 -11.45 -11.61 3.58
N GLY A 71 -12.25 -11.43 2.53
CA GLY A 71 -12.92 -12.52 1.82
C GLY A 71 -14.16 -13.08 2.54
N LEU A 72 -14.58 -12.47 3.65
CA LEU A 72 -15.83 -12.81 4.35
C LEU A 72 -17.05 -12.47 3.50
N THR A 73 -18.10 -13.28 3.59
CA THR A 73 -19.42 -12.89 3.07
C THR A 73 -20.08 -11.81 3.94
N SER A 74 -21.04 -11.08 3.38
CA SER A 74 -21.83 -10.07 4.12
C SER A 74 -22.54 -10.65 5.35
N ASP A 75 -23.04 -11.88 5.28
CA ASP A 75 -23.68 -12.56 6.42
C ASP A 75 -22.67 -12.91 7.53
N GLU A 76 -21.48 -13.41 7.17
CA GLU A 76 -20.39 -13.68 8.13
C GLU A 76 -19.88 -12.40 8.79
N LEU A 77 -19.69 -11.33 8.01
CA LEU A 77 -19.31 -10.01 8.49
C LEU A 77 -20.34 -9.46 9.50
N LYS A 78 -21.63 -9.52 9.16
CA LYS A 78 -22.72 -9.06 10.02
C LYS A 78 -22.84 -9.89 11.29
N ALA A 79 -22.67 -11.21 11.19
CA ALA A 79 -22.66 -12.10 12.34
C ALA A 79 -21.46 -11.80 13.25
N ALA A 80 -20.26 -11.58 12.69
CA ALA A 80 -19.06 -11.25 13.44
C ALA A 80 -19.13 -9.88 14.13
N LYS A 81 -19.56 -8.82 13.42
CA LYS A 81 -19.83 -7.49 14.00
C LYS A 81 -20.79 -7.57 15.18
N THR A 82 -21.88 -8.32 15.02
CA THR A 82 -22.87 -8.57 16.08
C THR A 82 -22.29 -9.34 17.27
N ARG A 83 -21.60 -10.47 17.02
CA ARG A 83 -20.98 -11.34 18.02
C ARG A 83 -19.92 -10.63 18.86
N PHE A 84 -19.16 -9.72 18.25
CA PHE A 84 -18.09 -8.98 18.90
C PHE A 84 -18.52 -7.62 19.44
N GLY A 85 -19.73 -7.14 19.09
CA GLY A 85 -20.24 -5.84 19.50
C GLY A 85 -19.58 -4.65 18.80
N ILE A 86 -19.01 -4.86 17.60
CA ILE A 86 -18.27 -3.85 16.84
C ILE A 86 -19.24 -3.04 15.96
N ARG A 87 -19.29 -1.73 16.20
CA ARG A 87 -20.08 -0.74 15.45
C ARG A 87 -19.21 0.48 15.13
N ASP A 88 -19.67 1.32 14.23
CA ASP A 88 -19.06 2.63 13.93
C ASP A 88 -19.10 3.59 15.12
N ASP A 89 -20.19 3.57 15.89
CA ASP A 89 -20.46 4.46 17.03
C ASP A 89 -19.80 4.06 18.37
N ASN A 90 -18.95 3.03 18.40
CA ASN A 90 -18.32 2.54 19.63
C ASN A 90 -16.82 2.24 19.52
N ALA A 91 -16.13 2.99 18.66
CA ALA A 91 -14.68 3.07 18.72
C ALA A 91 -14.23 3.53 20.12
N PRO A 92 -13.21 2.91 20.73
CA PRO A 92 -12.55 3.49 21.88
C PRO A 92 -11.75 4.73 21.46
N ASP A 93 -11.49 5.63 22.39
CA ASP A 93 -10.59 6.77 22.15
C ASP A 93 -9.18 6.27 21.76
N PRO A 94 -8.44 7.02 20.92
CA PRO A 94 -7.05 6.71 20.60
C PRO A 94 -6.15 6.85 21.84
N PRO A 95 -4.93 6.27 21.82
CA PRO A 95 -3.92 6.51 22.85
C PRO A 95 -3.59 8.00 22.98
N ASP A 96 -3.28 8.44 24.20
CA ASP A 96 -2.89 9.81 24.54
C ASP A 96 -1.38 9.98 24.78
N ASP A 97 -0.63 8.87 24.84
CA ASP A 97 0.82 8.83 25.07
C ASP A 97 1.65 8.61 23.79
N HIS A 98 1.05 8.09 22.70
CA HIS A 98 1.72 7.83 21.42
C HIS A 98 0.82 8.06 20.20
N VAL A 99 1.42 8.33 19.04
CA VAL A 99 0.72 8.41 17.74
C VAL A 99 0.05 7.08 17.42
N LEU A 100 -1.24 7.10 17.09
CA LEU A 100 -1.96 5.89 16.68
C LEU A 100 -1.40 5.34 15.36
N VAL A 101 -0.89 4.10 15.42
CA VAL A 101 -0.39 3.34 14.26
C VAL A 101 -1.08 1.98 14.22
N LEU A 102 -1.54 1.57 13.04
CA LEU A 102 -2.20 0.28 12.83
C LEU A 102 -1.72 -0.38 11.53
N PRO A 103 -1.73 -1.72 11.40
CA PRO A 103 -1.55 -2.39 10.12
C PRO A 103 -2.60 -1.89 9.10
N TYR A 104 -2.18 -1.57 7.88
CA TYR A 104 -3.14 -1.22 6.82
C TYR A 104 -4.00 -2.46 6.48
N PRO A 105 -5.33 -2.37 6.36
CA PRO A 105 -6.15 -3.57 6.16
C PRO A 105 -6.05 -4.24 4.78
N GLY A 106 -5.52 -3.55 3.77
CA GLY A 106 -5.70 -3.94 2.36
C GLY A 106 -7.15 -3.73 1.90
N GLY A 107 -7.57 -4.35 0.79
CA GLY A 107 -8.92 -4.20 0.21
C GLY A 107 -9.17 -2.82 -0.45
N ARG A 108 -8.93 -1.73 0.30
CA ARG A 108 -8.84 -0.36 -0.21
C ARG A 108 -7.48 -0.17 -0.91
N HIS A 109 -7.48 0.47 -2.09
CA HIS A 109 -6.23 0.82 -2.77
C HIS A 109 -5.56 2.03 -2.08
N PRO A 110 -4.27 1.97 -1.68
CA PRO A 110 -3.65 3.02 -0.87
C PRO A 110 -3.23 4.25 -1.69
N ARG A 111 -2.87 4.09 -2.97
CA ARG A 111 -2.65 5.23 -3.88
C ARG A 111 -3.97 5.81 -4.37
N ILE A 112 -3.99 7.14 -4.55
CA ILE A 112 -5.10 7.89 -5.18
C ILE A 112 -5.05 7.84 -6.72
N GLY A 113 -3.85 7.71 -7.29
CA GLY A 113 -3.62 7.54 -8.72
C GLY A 113 -2.37 6.72 -8.97
N PHE A 114 -1.95 6.63 -10.24
CA PHE A 114 -0.87 5.72 -10.67
C PHE A 114 -1.07 4.27 -10.14
N LEU A 115 -2.32 3.80 -10.25
CA LEU A 115 -2.77 2.47 -9.82
C LEU A 115 -2.12 1.36 -10.66
N ASP A 116 -1.86 1.67 -11.94
CA ASP A 116 -1.08 0.87 -12.88
C ASP A 116 0.34 0.55 -12.39
N GLY A 117 0.90 1.40 -11.54
CA GLY A 117 2.21 1.18 -10.91
C GLY A 117 2.18 0.46 -9.57
N ALA A 118 1.03 -0.07 -9.12
CA ALA A 118 0.89 -0.87 -7.89
C ALA A 118 -0.36 -1.78 -7.91
N ILE A 119 -0.41 -2.73 -8.85
CA ILE A 119 -1.51 -3.68 -8.96
C ILE A 119 -1.45 -4.65 -7.77
N ASP A 120 -2.59 -5.03 -7.20
CA ASP A 120 -2.71 -5.96 -6.08
C ASP A 120 -1.76 -5.66 -4.89
N PRO A 121 -1.87 -4.49 -4.24
CA PRO A 121 -0.98 -4.08 -3.16
C PRO A 121 -1.08 -5.01 -1.94
N GLN A 122 0.07 -5.50 -1.48
CA GLN A 122 0.20 -6.36 -0.30
C GLN A 122 0.12 -5.50 0.96
N ARG A 123 -0.66 -5.92 1.97
CA ARG A 123 -0.85 -5.14 3.20
C ARG A 123 0.26 -5.31 4.26
N GLU A 124 1.05 -6.36 4.12
CA GLU A 124 2.05 -6.81 5.10
C GLU A 124 3.26 -5.90 5.33
N THR A 125 3.52 -4.96 4.43
CA THR A 125 4.56 -3.92 4.56
C THR A 125 3.96 -2.54 4.79
N LYS A 126 2.62 -2.45 4.95
CA LYS A 126 1.88 -1.20 5.02
C LYS A 126 1.32 -0.97 6.40
N ILE A 127 1.64 0.18 6.98
CA ILE A 127 0.99 0.71 8.18
C ILE A 127 0.17 1.94 7.81
N SER A 128 -0.87 2.20 8.58
CA SER A 128 -1.52 3.51 8.65
C SER A 128 -0.99 4.27 9.86
N VAL A 129 -0.61 5.52 9.65
CA VAL A 129 -0.30 6.47 10.73
C VAL A 129 -1.38 7.55 10.70
N PHE A 130 -2.14 7.66 11.79
CA PHE A 130 -3.27 8.57 11.88
C PHE A 130 -2.80 10.01 12.17
N THR A 131 -3.44 11.00 11.56
CA THR A 131 -3.06 12.40 11.75
C THR A 131 -3.54 12.92 13.11
N PRO A 132 -2.91 13.95 13.69
CA PRO A 132 -3.39 14.61 14.91
C PRO A 132 -4.48 15.67 14.64
N TRP A 133 -4.95 15.81 13.40
CA TRP A 133 -5.74 16.98 12.97
C TRP A 133 -7.26 16.78 12.92
N ASN A 134 -7.71 15.53 12.85
CA ASN A 134 -9.12 15.18 12.74
C ASN A 134 -9.67 14.63 14.06
N ASP A 135 -10.98 14.74 14.25
CA ASP A 135 -11.67 14.09 15.37
C ASP A 135 -11.56 12.55 15.19
N PRO A 136 -11.09 11.76 16.16
CA PRO A 136 -11.03 10.30 16.05
C PRO A 136 -12.42 9.67 15.84
N HIS A 137 -13.49 10.35 16.22
CA HIS A 137 -14.88 9.95 16.02
C HIS A 137 -15.51 10.54 14.75
N ALA A 138 -14.70 11.17 13.88
CA ALA A 138 -15.15 11.62 12.57
C ALA A 138 -15.64 10.46 11.68
N VAL A 139 -16.56 10.80 10.77
CA VAL A 139 -17.15 9.87 9.79
C VAL A 139 -16.09 9.38 8.78
N GLU A 140 -15.15 10.25 8.42
CA GLU A 140 -14.02 9.93 7.55
C GLU A 140 -12.73 9.83 8.39
N ALA A 141 -11.90 8.84 8.06
CA ALA A 141 -10.64 8.57 8.74
C ALA A 141 -9.49 9.39 8.13
N ASP A 142 -8.67 10.01 8.96
CA ASP A 142 -7.53 10.84 8.53
C ASP A 142 -6.19 10.15 8.84
N TYR A 143 -5.51 9.64 7.80
CA TYR A 143 -4.27 8.88 7.95
C TYR A 143 -3.43 8.83 6.66
N VAL A 144 -2.12 8.62 6.84
CA VAL A 144 -1.20 8.26 5.75
C VAL A 144 -0.92 6.77 5.75
N VAL A 145 -0.68 6.18 4.57
CA VAL A 145 -0.22 4.79 4.45
C VAL A 145 1.27 4.76 4.15
N ALA A 146 2.09 4.29 5.07
CA ALA A 146 3.53 4.09 4.84
C ALA A 146 3.78 2.64 4.40
N ASP A 147 4.37 2.47 3.20
CA ASP A 147 4.80 1.19 2.63
C ASP A 147 6.32 1.05 2.82
N ILE A 148 6.69 0.22 3.78
CA ILE A 148 8.01 0.22 4.44
C ILE A 148 8.53 -1.22 4.65
N PRO A 149 9.16 -1.85 3.65
CA PRO A 149 9.54 -1.30 2.34
C PRO A 149 8.50 -1.56 1.24
N GLU A 150 8.35 -0.60 0.32
CA GLU A 150 7.65 -0.81 -0.95
C GLU A 150 8.46 -1.73 -1.88
N ALA A 151 9.78 -1.52 -1.97
CA ALA A 151 10.68 -2.35 -2.78
C ALA A 151 12.09 -2.47 -2.18
N ILE A 152 12.75 -3.60 -2.44
CA ILE A 152 14.17 -3.80 -2.14
C ILE A 152 14.89 -4.22 -3.41
N TRP A 153 15.99 -3.54 -3.72
CA TRP A 153 16.91 -3.88 -4.80
C TRP A 153 18.25 -4.38 -4.23
N SER A 154 18.96 -5.20 -5.00
CA SER A 154 20.34 -5.61 -4.73
C SER A 154 21.12 -5.73 -6.05
N ASN A 155 22.37 -6.19 -6.00
CA ASN A 155 23.12 -6.70 -7.14
C ASN A 155 22.43 -7.86 -7.88
N LEU A 156 21.48 -8.56 -7.25
CA LEU A 156 20.65 -9.59 -7.90
C LEU A 156 19.49 -8.99 -8.72
N GLY A 157 19.16 -7.70 -8.51
CA GLY A 157 18.01 -7.00 -9.09
C GLY A 157 16.90 -6.72 -8.08
N LEU A 158 15.66 -6.57 -8.56
CA LEU A 158 14.48 -6.34 -7.71
C LEU A 158 14.22 -7.58 -6.83
N THR A 159 14.61 -7.48 -5.57
CA THR A 159 14.70 -8.58 -4.61
C THR A 159 13.42 -8.72 -3.78
N TYR A 160 12.68 -7.63 -3.56
CA TYR A 160 11.32 -7.65 -3.01
C TYR A 160 10.49 -6.51 -3.61
N LEU A 161 9.17 -6.70 -3.70
CA LEU A 161 8.21 -5.69 -4.12
C LEU A 161 6.85 -5.96 -3.44
N ALA A 162 6.28 -4.94 -2.81
CA ALA A 162 5.04 -5.00 -2.03
C ALA A 162 3.74 -4.94 -2.86
N HIS A 163 3.83 -5.14 -4.17
CA HIS A 163 2.73 -5.13 -5.14
C HIS A 163 3.18 -5.78 -6.46
N THR A 164 2.29 -5.83 -7.44
CA THR A 164 2.53 -6.39 -8.78
C THR A 164 2.60 -5.25 -9.79
N HIS A 165 3.70 -5.14 -10.53
CA HIS A 165 3.79 -4.39 -11.81
C HIS A 165 5.13 -4.69 -12.51
N VAL A 166 6.22 -4.90 -11.74
CA VAL A 166 7.55 -5.29 -12.24
C VAL A 166 7.94 -6.67 -11.69
N PRO A 167 8.42 -7.61 -12.52
CA PRO A 167 8.84 -8.93 -12.04
C PRO A 167 10.07 -8.88 -11.13
N THR A 168 9.92 -9.37 -9.89
CA THR A 168 11.02 -9.63 -8.96
C THR A 168 11.92 -10.78 -9.45
N VAL A 169 13.08 -10.97 -8.81
CA VAL A 169 13.93 -12.15 -9.05
C VAL A 169 13.19 -13.47 -8.77
N TRP A 170 12.21 -13.48 -7.84
CA TRP A 170 11.40 -14.67 -7.50
C TRP A 170 10.33 -14.93 -8.55
N THR A 171 9.61 -13.89 -8.97
CA THR A 171 8.55 -13.99 -10.00
C THR A 171 9.12 -14.49 -11.33
N LYS A 172 10.35 -14.07 -11.69
CA LYS A 172 11.09 -14.57 -12.87
C LYS A 172 11.45 -16.06 -12.79
N GLN A 173 11.49 -16.64 -11.60
CA GLN A 173 11.71 -18.07 -11.35
C GLN A 173 10.40 -18.85 -11.16
N GLY A 174 9.23 -18.20 -11.28
CA GLY A 174 7.93 -18.81 -10.99
C GLY A 174 7.67 -19.03 -9.49
N ILE A 175 8.43 -18.38 -8.60
CA ILE A 175 8.27 -18.48 -7.16
C ILE A 175 7.29 -17.41 -6.68
N THR A 176 6.17 -17.85 -6.10
CA THR A 176 5.27 -17.01 -5.30
C THR A 176 5.83 -16.91 -3.88
N LEU A 177 5.83 -15.70 -3.31
CA LEU A 177 6.15 -15.50 -1.90
C LEU A 177 4.86 -15.65 -1.09
N GLU A 178 4.88 -16.51 -0.07
CA GLU A 178 3.74 -16.66 0.85
C GLU A 178 3.46 -15.35 1.61
N PRO A 179 2.19 -14.97 1.85
CA PRO A 179 1.86 -13.74 2.56
C PRO A 179 2.28 -13.78 4.04
N THR A 180 2.61 -12.62 4.60
CA THR A 180 2.93 -12.45 6.03
C THR A 180 2.00 -11.42 6.68
N GLU A 181 1.97 -11.30 8.00
CA GLU A 181 1.25 -10.23 8.70
C GLU A 181 2.20 -9.44 9.62
N TRP A 182 1.80 -8.21 9.95
CA TRP A 182 2.43 -7.46 11.04
C TRP A 182 2.16 -8.17 12.36
N GLN A 183 3.19 -8.26 13.20
CA GLN A 183 3.13 -8.73 14.58
C GLN A 183 2.97 -7.52 15.49
N ASP A 184 1.90 -7.49 16.29
CA ASP A 184 1.80 -6.59 17.43
C ASP A 184 2.77 -7.09 18.52
N ILE A 185 3.67 -6.22 18.97
CA ILE A 185 4.66 -6.51 20.01
C ILE A 185 4.43 -5.68 21.29
N GLY A 186 3.27 -5.02 21.39
CA GLY A 186 2.83 -4.22 22.54
C GLY A 186 3.13 -2.72 22.39
N GLY A 187 2.34 -1.88 23.07
CA GLY A 187 2.54 -0.42 23.09
C GLY A 187 2.43 0.24 21.72
N GLY A 188 1.52 -0.24 20.86
CA GLY A 188 1.38 0.22 19.48
C GLY A 188 2.54 -0.15 18.54
N CYS A 189 3.59 -0.81 19.05
CA CYS A 189 4.75 -1.20 18.26
C CYS A 189 4.41 -2.38 17.34
N LEU A 190 4.84 -2.29 16.08
CA LEU A 190 4.59 -3.32 15.06
C LEU A 190 5.91 -3.85 14.49
N LYS A 191 5.96 -5.16 14.26
CA LYS A 191 7.10 -5.85 13.63
C LYS A 191 6.66 -6.63 12.40
N MET A 192 7.31 -6.41 11.27
CA MET A 192 7.23 -7.27 10.08
C MET A 192 8.59 -7.91 9.87
N GLN A 193 8.60 -9.20 9.54
CA GLN A 193 9.82 -9.95 9.23
C GLN A 193 9.54 -10.88 8.05
N ARG A 194 10.40 -10.87 7.04
CA ARG A 194 10.29 -11.73 5.86
C ARG A 194 11.64 -12.34 5.50
N ARG A 195 11.68 -13.66 5.44
CA ARG A 195 12.77 -14.43 4.84
C ARG A 195 12.43 -14.77 3.38
N LEU A 196 13.38 -14.56 2.49
CA LEU A 196 13.29 -14.81 1.05
C LEU A 196 13.89 -16.18 0.69
N PRO A 197 13.57 -16.75 -0.50
CA PRO A 197 13.95 -18.12 -0.86
C PRO A 197 15.46 -18.42 -0.86
N ASN A 198 16.32 -17.41 -1.07
CA ASN A 198 17.78 -17.56 -1.02
C ASN A 198 18.38 -17.30 0.38
N GLY A 199 17.55 -17.14 1.41
CA GLY A 199 18.01 -16.90 2.77
C GLY A 199 18.18 -15.42 3.17
N ILE A 200 18.10 -14.46 2.23
CA ILE A 200 18.02 -13.04 2.60
C ILE A 200 16.82 -12.82 3.51
N GLU A 201 17.03 -12.12 4.61
CA GLU A 201 15.97 -11.80 5.57
C GLU A 201 15.93 -10.30 5.80
N PHE A 202 14.74 -9.72 5.85
CA PHE A 202 14.55 -8.33 6.24
C PHE A 202 13.45 -8.17 7.28
N GLU A 203 13.60 -7.14 8.10
CA GLU A 203 12.71 -6.82 9.20
C GLU A 203 12.44 -5.32 9.21
N THR A 204 11.19 -4.93 9.39
CA THR A 204 10.78 -3.55 9.73
C THR A 204 10.20 -3.55 11.13
N LEU A 205 10.72 -2.68 11.99
CA LEU A 205 10.18 -2.36 13.31
C LEU A 205 9.59 -0.94 13.25
N VAL A 206 8.42 -0.77 13.85
CA VAL A 206 7.67 0.49 13.92
C VAL A 206 7.39 0.76 15.39
N ILE A 207 7.79 1.95 15.86
CA ILE A 207 7.73 2.38 17.25
C ILE A 207 7.01 3.73 17.26
N PRO A 208 5.72 3.78 17.60
CA PRO A 208 5.04 5.05 17.80
C PRO A 208 5.55 5.72 19.08
N GLU A 209 5.80 7.01 18.98
CA GLU A 209 6.19 7.91 20.08
C GLU A 209 5.11 9.01 20.19
N THR A 210 5.23 9.95 21.12
CA THR A 210 4.18 10.96 21.39
C THR A 210 3.87 11.89 20.21
N ASP A 211 4.89 12.37 19.47
CA ASP A 211 4.73 13.31 18.34
C ASP A 211 5.18 12.76 16.98
N HIS A 212 5.66 11.51 16.93
CA HIS A 212 6.23 10.91 15.73
C HIS A 212 6.18 9.38 15.76
N VAL A 213 6.61 8.75 14.67
CA VAL A 213 6.84 7.32 14.56
C VAL A 213 8.31 7.10 14.20
N ARG A 214 9.05 6.44 15.08
CA ARG A 214 10.37 5.90 14.75
C ARG A 214 10.18 4.58 14.01
N MET A 215 11.00 4.38 12.99
CA MET A 215 11.00 3.16 12.18
C MET A 215 12.43 2.66 12.07
N ARG A 216 12.62 1.34 12.03
CA ARG A 216 13.91 0.71 11.80
C ARG A 216 13.75 -0.37 10.77
N MET A 217 14.68 -0.45 9.83
CA MET A 217 14.82 -1.62 8.97
C MET A 217 16.14 -2.33 9.27
N SER A 218 16.12 -3.65 9.15
CA SER A 218 17.35 -4.43 9.06
C SER A 218 17.28 -5.43 7.92
N LEU A 219 18.44 -5.76 7.36
CA LEU A 219 18.60 -6.77 6.32
C LEU A 219 19.80 -7.65 6.65
N THR A 220 19.55 -8.96 6.75
CA THR A 220 20.55 -9.99 6.99
C THR A 220 20.82 -10.75 5.70
N ASN A 221 22.10 -10.83 5.31
CA ASN A 221 22.51 -11.58 4.13
C ASN A 221 22.66 -13.08 4.46
N GLY A 222 21.61 -13.87 4.21
CA GLY A 222 21.67 -15.33 4.31
C GLY A 222 22.20 -16.06 3.07
N THR A 223 22.89 -15.36 2.16
CA THR A 223 23.55 -15.95 0.97
C THR A 223 25.06 -16.10 1.20
N ASP A 224 25.72 -16.90 0.37
CA ASP A 224 27.17 -17.15 0.43
C ASP A 224 28.03 -16.06 -0.25
N GLU A 225 27.40 -15.05 -0.88
CA GLU A 225 28.07 -14.01 -1.68
C GLU A 225 27.82 -12.60 -1.11
N LEU A 226 28.65 -11.62 -1.48
CA LEU A 226 28.44 -10.22 -1.10
C LEU A 226 27.14 -9.69 -1.72
N LEU A 227 26.24 -9.17 -0.88
CA LEU A 227 25.13 -8.35 -1.34
C LEU A 227 25.58 -6.90 -1.39
N SER A 228 25.39 -6.27 -2.54
CA SER A 228 25.70 -4.86 -2.77
C SER A 228 24.54 -4.15 -3.44
N ASN A 229 24.66 -2.84 -3.61
CA ASN A 229 23.64 -2.04 -4.33
C ASN A 229 22.25 -2.08 -3.68
N LEU A 230 22.23 -2.20 -2.33
CA LEU A 230 21.07 -2.51 -1.49
C LEU A 230 20.13 -1.30 -1.26
N ARG A 231 19.57 -0.75 -2.35
CA ARG A 231 18.59 0.34 -2.29
C ARG A 231 17.22 -0.15 -1.82
N VAL A 232 16.58 0.63 -0.97
CA VAL A 232 15.20 0.44 -0.53
C VAL A 232 14.34 1.57 -1.05
N GLN A 233 13.10 1.26 -1.42
CA GLN A 233 12.06 2.25 -1.72
C GLN A 233 11.06 2.26 -0.58
N ASN A 234 10.85 3.44 0.02
CA ASN A 234 9.88 3.65 1.09
C ASN A 234 8.89 4.73 0.66
N CYS A 235 7.59 4.49 0.83
CA CYS A 235 6.55 5.30 0.20
C CYS A 235 5.45 5.68 1.20
N VAL A 236 5.28 6.97 1.48
CA VAL A 236 4.17 7.48 2.31
C VAL A 236 3.08 8.03 1.41
N MET A 237 1.97 7.29 1.27
CA MET A 237 0.83 7.59 0.40
C MET A 237 -0.23 8.38 1.16
N LEU A 238 -0.63 9.53 0.61
CA LEU A 238 -1.43 10.54 1.30
C LEU A 238 -2.93 10.52 0.95
N LYS A 239 -3.44 9.43 0.36
CA LYS A 239 -4.85 9.32 -0.08
C LYS A 239 -5.85 9.48 1.06
N GLY A 240 -5.51 8.95 2.24
CA GLY A 240 -6.34 9.05 3.44
C GLY A 240 -6.11 10.32 4.24
N ALA A 241 -5.22 11.22 3.82
CA ALA A 241 -4.88 12.42 4.56
C ALA A 241 -5.66 13.64 4.03
N HIS A 242 -6.56 14.20 4.83
CA HIS A 242 -7.43 15.29 4.41
C HIS A 242 -6.63 16.55 4.07
N GLY A 243 -6.83 17.08 2.86
CA GLY A 243 -6.10 18.25 2.34
C GLY A 243 -4.80 17.95 1.59
N PHE A 244 -4.35 16.69 1.53
CA PHE A 244 -3.09 16.30 0.88
C PHE A 244 -3.25 15.56 -0.47
N THR A 245 -4.49 15.43 -0.96
CA THR A 245 -4.85 14.58 -2.10
C THR A 245 -4.57 15.17 -3.49
N GLU A 246 -4.13 16.43 -3.58
CA GLU A 246 -3.87 17.11 -4.86
C GLU A 246 -2.75 16.44 -5.68
N GLN A 247 -3.03 16.05 -6.93
CA GLN A 247 -2.10 15.34 -7.81
C GLN A 247 -1.08 16.27 -8.50
N THR A 248 -0.31 16.99 -7.68
CA THR A 248 0.86 17.81 -8.06
C THR A 248 2.04 17.53 -7.11
N ASN A 249 3.24 17.97 -7.50
CA ASN A 249 4.42 18.04 -6.62
C ASN A 249 4.67 19.48 -6.08
N ASP A 250 3.86 20.48 -6.45
CA ASP A 250 4.11 21.89 -6.08
C ASP A 250 4.16 22.14 -4.56
N ASN A 251 3.44 21.33 -3.78
CA ASN A 251 3.38 21.41 -2.32
C ASN A 251 4.40 20.48 -1.61
N ASN A 252 5.31 19.84 -2.37
CA ASN A 252 6.35 18.96 -1.83
C ASN A 252 7.67 19.72 -1.59
N LEU A 253 8.36 19.35 -0.52
CA LEU A 253 9.70 19.81 -0.19
C LEU A 253 10.65 18.62 -0.05
N GLU A 254 11.71 18.63 -0.84
CA GLU A 254 12.72 17.56 -0.91
C GLU A 254 14.05 18.12 -0.39
N ARG A 255 14.36 17.90 0.90
CA ARG A 255 15.62 18.29 1.56
C ARG A 255 16.21 17.10 2.29
N ALA A 256 17.00 16.29 1.58
CA ALA A 256 17.59 15.06 2.13
C ALA A 256 18.20 15.24 3.55
N PRO A 257 17.86 14.36 4.52
CA PRO A 257 17.09 13.12 4.36
C PRO A 257 15.55 13.30 4.35
N TYR A 258 15.04 14.52 4.56
CA TYR A 258 13.61 14.79 4.71
C TYR A 258 12.89 14.94 3.35
N ALA A 259 11.82 14.18 3.19
CA ALA A 259 10.77 14.45 2.21
C ALA A 259 9.52 14.90 2.97
N ALA A 260 9.00 16.07 2.64
CA ALA A 260 7.81 16.62 3.28
C ALA A 260 6.80 17.13 2.24
N ARG A 261 5.55 17.28 2.65
CA ARG A 261 4.51 17.94 1.87
C ARG A 261 3.58 18.72 2.80
N HIS A 262 3.12 19.88 2.34
CA HIS A 262 2.08 20.65 3.02
C HIS A 262 0.67 20.46 2.43
N ASP A 263 -0.32 20.78 3.25
CA ASP A 263 -1.71 20.92 2.85
C ASP A 263 -1.94 22.17 1.98
N GLY A 264 -3.16 22.36 1.46
CA GLY A 264 -3.51 23.54 0.66
C GLY A 264 -3.35 24.91 1.37
N SER A 265 -3.24 24.95 2.70
CA SER A 265 -2.97 26.19 3.45
C SER A 265 -1.47 26.48 3.66
N GLY A 266 -0.59 25.50 3.47
CA GLY A 266 0.84 25.63 3.78
C GLY A 266 1.16 25.62 5.28
N SER A 267 0.21 25.20 6.12
CA SER A 267 0.34 25.22 7.58
C SER A 267 0.39 23.83 8.22
N ARG A 268 -0.05 22.78 7.52
CA ARG A 268 0.01 21.40 8.00
C ARG A 268 0.93 20.60 7.12
N TRP A 269 1.88 19.90 7.74
CA TRP A 269 2.95 19.19 7.06
C TRP A 269 2.99 17.73 7.47
N ILE A 270 3.25 16.88 6.48
CA ILE A 270 3.57 15.46 6.67
C ILE A 270 5.04 15.31 6.30
N ILE A 271 5.84 14.73 7.19
CA ILE A 271 7.30 14.64 7.07
C ILE A 271 7.70 13.17 7.18
N THR A 272 8.60 12.71 6.29
CA THR A 272 9.29 11.43 6.46
C THR A 272 10.77 11.52 6.11
N ALA A 273 11.60 10.77 6.80
CA ALA A 273 13.03 10.65 6.52
C ALA A 273 13.51 9.22 6.76
N TRP A 274 14.57 8.83 6.05
CA TRP A 274 15.32 7.60 6.28
C TRP A 274 16.81 7.87 6.13
N VAL A 275 17.64 7.24 6.96
CA VAL A 275 19.09 7.33 6.88
C VAL A 275 19.80 5.98 6.95
N PRO A 276 20.96 5.83 6.28
CA PRO A 276 21.53 6.72 5.26
C PRO A 276 20.60 6.90 4.04
N ASN A 277 20.38 8.16 3.65
CA ASN A 277 19.50 8.52 2.54
C ASN A 277 20.22 8.30 1.20
N HIS A 278 19.55 7.63 0.26
CA HIS A 278 20.00 7.53 -1.13
C HIS A 278 19.43 8.67 -1.99
N ARG A 279 18.14 9.00 -1.78
CA ARG A 279 17.45 10.12 -2.44
C ARG A 279 16.16 10.50 -1.72
N THR A 280 15.66 11.70 -1.99
CA THR A 280 14.28 12.13 -1.75
C THR A 280 13.59 12.40 -3.08
N TRP A 281 12.31 12.06 -3.23
CA TRP A 281 11.51 12.38 -4.43
C TRP A 281 9.99 12.24 -4.19
N ALA A 282 9.18 12.74 -5.12
CA ALA A 282 7.71 12.59 -5.12
C ALA A 282 7.13 12.34 -6.52
N ASN A 283 5.90 11.80 -6.60
CA ASN A 283 5.21 11.51 -7.86
C ASN A 283 3.88 12.29 -7.99
N ALA A 284 3.77 13.22 -8.94
CA ALA A 284 2.55 14.03 -9.06
C ALA A 284 1.27 13.18 -9.28
N ARG A 285 1.34 12.04 -9.98
CA ARG A 285 0.17 11.17 -10.21
C ARG A 285 -0.28 10.39 -8.96
N CYS A 286 0.55 10.30 -7.93
CA CYS A 286 0.24 9.75 -6.63
C CYS A 286 1.12 10.50 -5.63
N PRO A 287 0.65 11.61 -5.02
CA PRO A 287 1.46 12.60 -4.31
C PRO A 287 2.03 12.05 -2.99
N CYS A 288 2.87 11.03 -3.09
CA CYS A 288 3.53 10.36 -2.00
C CYS A 288 4.87 11.02 -1.67
N LEU A 289 5.36 10.73 -0.48
CA LEU A 289 6.70 11.10 -0.04
C LEU A 289 7.61 9.88 -0.12
N HIS A 290 8.75 10.04 -0.78
CA HIS A 290 9.85 9.09 -0.71
C HIS A 290 11.06 9.75 -0.06
N SER A 291 11.51 9.16 1.05
CA SER A 291 12.90 9.23 1.48
C SER A 291 13.44 7.80 1.35
N ASP A 292 14.06 7.51 0.21
CA ASP A 292 14.56 6.18 -0.16
C ASP A 292 15.96 6.01 0.44
N PRO A 293 16.19 5.05 1.37
CA PRO A 293 17.52 4.76 1.89
C PRO A 293 18.28 3.70 1.07
N GLN A 294 19.56 3.52 1.39
CA GLN A 294 20.36 2.41 0.85
C GLN A 294 21.19 1.80 1.98
N PHE A 295 21.05 0.49 2.20
CA PHE A 295 21.98 -0.22 3.09
C PHE A 295 23.39 -0.18 2.49
N GLU A 296 24.40 -0.15 3.36
CA GLU A 296 25.77 -0.49 2.98
C GLU A 296 25.84 -1.93 2.42
N ASP A 297 26.90 -2.23 1.68
CA ASP A 297 27.16 -3.59 1.21
C ASP A 297 27.27 -4.56 2.41
N CYS A 298 26.64 -5.72 2.27
CA CYS A 298 26.35 -6.68 3.34
C CYS A 298 26.99 -8.04 3.04
N PRO A 299 28.13 -8.38 3.68
CA PRO A 299 28.78 -9.69 3.55
C PRO A 299 27.92 -10.87 4.02
N PRO A 300 28.23 -12.10 3.60
CA PRO A 300 27.57 -13.32 4.07
C PRO A 300 27.46 -13.42 5.58
N GLY A 301 26.26 -13.69 6.08
CA GLY A 301 25.95 -13.84 7.51
C GLY A 301 25.88 -12.53 8.30
N GLU A 302 26.17 -11.37 7.70
CA GLU A 302 26.06 -10.08 8.37
C GLU A 302 24.66 -9.45 8.26
N THR A 303 24.41 -8.47 9.12
CA THR A 303 23.21 -7.63 9.12
C THR A 303 23.59 -6.16 8.90
N ARG A 304 22.75 -5.42 8.15
CA ARG A 304 22.79 -3.96 8.04
C ARG A 304 21.49 -3.36 8.58
N ARG A 305 21.54 -2.08 8.98
CA ARG A 305 20.40 -1.35 9.56
C ARG A 305 20.20 0.00 8.91
N LEU A 306 18.96 0.47 8.93
CA LEU A 306 18.53 1.81 8.53
C LEU A 306 17.58 2.31 9.61
N GLU A 307 17.64 3.60 9.91
CA GLU A 307 16.68 4.26 10.81
C GLU A 307 15.79 5.19 10.00
N GLY A 308 14.55 5.35 10.44
CA GLY A 308 13.50 6.08 9.75
C GLY A 308 12.60 6.89 10.71
N TRP A 309 11.97 7.91 10.14
CA TRP A 309 11.16 8.90 10.84
C TRP A 309 9.90 9.19 10.03
N LEU A 310 8.77 9.36 10.72
CA LEU A 310 7.54 9.94 10.17
C LEU A 310 6.89 10.81 11.25
N SER A 311 6.57 12.06 10.94
CA SER A 311 5.85 12.96 11.86
C SER A 311 4.89 13.89 11.13
N PHE A 312 4.05 14.55 11.92
CA PHE A 312 3.16 15.62 11.50
C PHE A 312 3.60 16.92 12.16
N TYR A 313 3.49 18.04 11.45
CA TYR A 313 3.85 19.37 11.96
C TYR A 313 2.77 20.38 11.60
N GLU A 314 2.43 21.28 12.54
CA GLU A 314 1.54 22.41 12.28
C GLU A 314 2.30 23.72 12.52
N GLY A 315 2.48 24.50 11.45
CA GLY A 315 3.27 25.72 11.42
C GLY A 315 3.76 26.05 10.00
N THR A 316 4.37 27.23 9.85
CA THR A 316 4.82 27.75 8.54
C THR A 316 6.34 27.74 8.36
N ASP A 317 7.10 27.31 9.38
CA ASP A 317 8.57 27.29 9.36
C ASP A 317 9.10 25.85 9.36
N ILE A 318 8.97 25.21 8.20
CA ILE A 318 9.35 23.82 7.98
C ILE A 318 10.87 23.59 8.09
N ASP A 319 11.68 24.60 7.78
CA ASP A 319 13.14 24.51 7.92
C ASP A 319 13.54 24.49 9.41
N ALA A 320 12.89 25.30 10.27
CA ALA A 320 13.09 25.22 11.71
C ALA A 320 12.58 23.90 12.33
N GLU A 321 11.54 23.29 11.77
CA GLU A 321 11.09 21.95 12.20
C GLU A 321 12.08 20.86 11.79
N PHE A 322 12.68 20.93 10.59
CA PHE A 322 13.76 20.02 10.22
C PHE A 322 14.99 20.15 11.13
N ASP A 323 15.33 21.38 11.55
CA ASP A 323 16.38 21.62 12.54
C ASP A 323 16.02 21.04 13.93
N ARG A 324 14.76 21.18 14.38
CA ARG A 324 14.26 20.54 15.62
C ARG A 324 14.39 19.02 15.56
N ILE A 325 13.90 18.40 14.49
CA ILE A 325 13.96 16.96 14.29
C ILE A 325 15.43 16.52 14.25
N ALA A 326 16.29 17.21 13.50
CA ALA A 326 17.72 16.89 13.43
C ALA A 326 18.44 17.00 14.79
N ALA A 327 18.07 17.99 15.62
CA ALA A 327 18.65 18.17 16.96
C ALA A 327 18.29 17.05 17.95
N SER A 328 17.28 16.22 17.66
CA SER A 328 16.99 15.00 18.45
C SER A 328 17.98 13.86 18.19
N GLU A 329 18.78 13.94 17.12
CA GLU A 329 19.71 12.91 16.67
C GLU A 329 19.05 11.53 16.46
N TRP A 330 17.77 11.49 16.07
CA TRP A 330 16.89 10.31 15.93
C TRP A 330 17.47 9.08 15.19
N TRP A 331 18.51 9.28 14.39
CA TRP A 331 19.25 8.22 13.69
C TRP A 331 20.27 7.47 14.55
N LYS A 332 20.53 7.92 15.78
CA LYS A 332 21.34 7.19 16.76
C LYS A 332 20.44 6.17 17.45
N SER A 333 20.64 4.90 17.14
CA SER A 333 20.05 3.80 17.89
C SER A 333 20.54 3.84 19.34
N ASP A 334 19.62 3.80 20.31
CA ASP A 334 19.92 3.38 21.70
C ASP A 334 20.29 1.88 21.78
#